data_AF-A0A7C5JR89-F1
#
_entry.id   AF-A0A7C5JR89-F1
#
_cell.length_a   1.000
_cell.length_b   1.000
_cell.length_c   1.000
_cell.angle_alpha   90.00
_cell.angle_beta   90.00
_cell.angle_gamma   90.00
#
_symmetry.space_group_name_H-M   'P 1'
#
loop_
_entity.id
_entity.type
_entity.pdbx_description
1 polymer ?
#
loop_
_entity_poly.entity_id
_entity_poly.type
_entity_poly.pdbx_seq_one_letter_code
_entity_poly.pdbx_strand_id
1 'polypeptide(L)'
;MLHHEKTVFIIRILPAIIIFAITSQLLAIKCGTIDGINYFYAGEVIATPVLPYSFGTEHFKIWYDTTGYNSVFPGDIDDDNIPDYIESTAVYLEHVWGILMDSLKYREPIPDSTGFTDPDSFGGDERVDVYLVKLSDGMYGMTYPRKIFTVGRSQKASAYISINCDLTSIER
;
A
#
# COMPACT_ATOMS: atom_id res chain seq x y z
N MET A 1 -25.01 13.46 51.79
CA MET A 1 -25.03 12.13 51.15
C MET A 1 -25.15 12.26 49.61
N LEU A 2 -24.45 13.22 48.98
CA LEU A 2 -24.53 13.47 47.52
C LEU A 2 -23.14 13.54 46.85
N HIS A 3 -22.06 13.57 47.64
CA HIS A 3 -20.68 13.67 47.18
C HIS A 3 -20.02 12.30 46.95
N HIS A 4 -20.56 11.24 47.54
CA HIS A 4 -19.97 9.89 47.45
C HIS A 4 -20.40 9.15 46.17
N GLU A 5 -21.63 9.36 45.68
CA GLU A 5 -22.12 8.73 44.45
C GLU A 5 -21.41 9.22 43.18
N LYS A 6 -21.09 10.52 43.09
CA LYS A 6 -20.43 11.11 41.92
C LYS A 6 -19.01 10.57 41.71
N THR A 7 -18.28 10.34 42.80
CA THR A 7 -16.90 9.82 42.76
C THR A 7 -16.86 8.36 42.32
N VAL A 8 -17.80 7.53 42.78
CA VAL A 8 -17.91 6.12 42.37
C VAL A 8 -18.34 5.98 40.91
N PHE A 9 -19.19 6.89 40.42
CA PHE A 9 -19.64 6.90 39.02
C PHE A 9 -18.51 7.28 38.05
N ILE A 10 -17.68 8.27 38.40
CA ILE A 10 -16.50 8.69 37.60
C ILE A 10 -15.44 7.58 37.54
N ILE A 11 -15.21 6.85 38.64
CA ILE A 11 -14.23 5.76 38.71
C ILE A 11 -14.63 4.55 37.85
N ARG A 12 -15.92 4.32 37.59
CA ARG A 12 -16.38 3.22 36.73
C ARG A 12 -16.41 3.55 35.23
N ILE A 13 -16.50 4.82 34.88
CA ILE A 13 -16.56 5.27 33.48
C ILE A 13 -15.17 5.49 32.89
N LEU A 14 -14.21 5.99 33.68
CA LEU A 14 -12.82 6.18 33.22
C LEU A 14 -12.18 4.91 32.63
N PRO A 15 -12.21 3.73 33.28
CA PRO A 15 -11.61 2.53 32.71
C PRO A 15 -12.33 2.04 31.44
N ALA A 16 -13.65 2.25 31.33
CA ALA A 16 -14.40 1.90 30.12
C ALA A 16 -14.07 2.81 28.93
N ILE A 17 -13.89 4.12 29.18
CA ILE A 17 -13.44 5.09 28.16
C ILE A 17 -11.99 4.81 27.75
N ILE A 18 -11.12 4.47 28.69
CA ILE A 18 -9.72 4.11 28.40
C ILE A 18 -9.66 2.81 27.59
N ILE A 19 -10.45 1.78 27.93
CA ILE A 19 -10.54 0.54 27.14
C ILE A 19 -11.06 0.82 25.72
N PHE A 20 -12.08 1.67 25.57
CA PHE A 20 -12.62 2.05 24.26
C PHE A 20 -11.60 2.84 23.41
N ALA A 21 -10.82 3.73 24.04
CA ALA A 21 -9.74 4.48 23.40
C ALA A 21 -8.53 3.62 23.02
N ILE A 22 -8.24 2.55 23.79
CA ILE A 22 -7.18 1.59 23.45
C ILE A 22 -7.64 0.68 22.30
N THR A 23 -8.92 0.28 22.25
CA THR A 23 -9.45 -0.51 21.12
C THR A 23 -9.55 0.27 19.81
N SER A 24 -9.80 1.58 19.87
CA SER A 24 -9.84 2.42 18.65
C SER A 24 -8.47 2.67 18.05
N GLN A 25 -7.40 2.61 18.86
CA GLN A 25 -6.01 2.68 18.36
C GLN A 25 -5.51 1.38 17.72
N LEU A 26 -6.18 0.24 17.97
CA LEU A 26 -5.90 -1.05 17.32
C LEU A 26 -6.60 -1.21 15.95
N LEU A 27 -7.48 -0.26 15.58
CA LEU A 27 -8.15 -0.21 14.28
C LEU A 27 -7.61 0.91 13.40
N ALA A 28 -6.35 1.32 13.59
CA ALA A 28 -5.58 1.81 12.47
C ALA A 28 -5.37 0.63 11.50
N ILE A 29 -6.45 0.23 10.81
CA ILE A 29 -6.38 -0.70 9.68
C ILE A 29 -5.46 0.00 8.70
N LYS A 30 -4.21 -0.43 8.72
CA LYS A 30 -3.16 0.03 7.82
C LYS A 30 -3.77 -0.04 6.42
N CYS A 31 -3.93 1.13 5.82
CA CYS A 31 -4.71 1.36 4.59
C CYS A 31 -4.67 0.13 3.69
N GLY A 32 -5.83 -0.53 3.55
CA GLY A 32 -6.03 -1.62 2.61
C GLY A 32 -5.69 -3.05 3.02
N THR A 33 -5.18 -3.32 4.22
CA THR A 33 -4.84 -4.70 4.60
C THR A 33 -6.08 -5.62 4.60
N ILE A 34 -7.23 -5.12 5.08
CA ILE A 34 -8.46 -5.92 5.13
C ILE A 34 -9.03 -6.16 3.73
N ASP A 35 -9.00 -5.15 2.85
CA ASP A 35 -9.54 -5.26 1.49
C ASP A 35 -8.65 -6.17 0.64
N GLY A 36 -7.32 -6.05 0.72
CA GLY A 36 -6.39 -6.95 0.05
C GLY A 36 -6.58 -8.41 0.47
N ILE A 37 -6.82 -8.67 1.75
CA ILE A 37 -7.16 -10.00 2.26
C ILE A 37 -8.49 -10.50 1.68
N ASN A 38 -9.51 -9.64 1.63
CA ASN A 38 -10.81 -9.98 1.06
C ASN A 38 -10.70 -10.35 -0.43
N TYR A 39 -9.96 -9.56 -1.21
CA TYR A 39 -9.70 -9.85 -2.63
C TYR A 39 -8.99 -11.19 -2.81
N PHE A 40 -8.00 -11.47 -1.95
CA PHE A 40 -7.26 -12.73 -2.01
C PHE A 40 -8.16 -13.94 -1.76
N TYR A 41 -8.99 -13.90 -0.71
CA TYR A 41 -9.91 -15.01 -0.40
C TYR A 41 -11.07 -15.13 -1.39
N ALA A 42 -11.52 -14.03 -1.99
CA ALA A 42 -12.52 -14.04 -3.04
C ALA A 42 -11.99 -14.59 -4.37
N GLY A 43 -10.67 -14.69 -4.54
CA GLY A 43 -10.07 -15.09 -5.81
C GLY A 43 -10.11 -13.97 -6.85
N GLU A 44 -10.35 -12.73 -6.43
CA GLU A 44 -10.51 -11.60 -7.33
C GLU A 44 -9.15 -11.15 -7.87
N VAL A 45 -9.04 -11.10 -9.20
CA VAL A 45 -7.91 -10.52 -9.91
C VAL A 45 -8.35 -9.14 -10.38
N ILE A 46 -7.71 -8.11 -9.84
CA ILE A 46 -8.02 -6.73 -10.20
C ILE A 46 -7.17 -6.33 -11.40
N ALA A 47 -7.80 -5.71 -12.39
CA ALA A 47 -7.11 -5.20 -13.56
C ALA A 47 -6.11 -4.13 -13.15
N THR A 48 -4.86 -4.25 -13.59
CA THR A 48 -3.85 -3.25 -13.29
C THR A 48 -4.11 -1.95 -14.02
N PRO A 49 -3.82 -0.80 -13.38
CA PRO A 49 -3.81 0.48 -14.05
C PRO A 49 -2.87 0.46 -15.26
N VAL A 50 -3.30 1.06 -16.36
CA VAL A 50 -2.45 1.28 -17.54
C VAL A 50 -1.90 2.69 -17.44
N LEU A 51 -0.60 2.81 -17.19
CA LEU A 51 0.11 4.07 -17.04
C LEU A 51 1.27 4.13 -18.05
N PRO A 52 1.53 5.30 -18.67
CA PRO A 52 2.44 5.39 -19.81
C PRO A 52 3.92 5.38 -19.45
N TYR A 53 4.29 5.76 -18.23
CA TYR A 53 5.69 5.88 -17.80
C TYR A 53 6.02 4.89 -16.69
N SER A 54 7.30 4.52 -16.61
CA SER A 54 7.82 3.73 -15.49
C SER A 54 9.22 4.17 -15.08
N PHE A 55 9.51 4.08 -13.78
CA PHE A 55 10.81 4.31 -13.17
C PHE A 55 11.22 3.04 -12.42
N GLY A 56 12.41 2.52 -12.72
CA GLY A 56 12.89 1.24 -12.19
C GLY A 56 13.93 1.42 -11.10
N THR A 57 13.79 0.66 -10.01
CA THR A 57 14.81 0.52 -8.96
C THR A 57 15.36 -0.91 -8.97
N GLU A 58 16.10 -1.29 -7.92
CA GLU A 58 16.58 -2.66 -7.73
C GLU A 58 15.42 -3.64 -7.54
N HIS A 59 14.46 -3.32 -6.66
CA HIS A 59 13.39 -4.23 -6.27
C HIS A 59 11.99 -3.84 -6.79
N PHE A 60 11.83 -2.61 -7.32
CA PHE A 60 10.52 -2.07 -7.70
C PHE A 60 10.51 -1.52 -9.12
N LYS A 61 9.33 -1.60 -9.75
CA LYS A 61 9.00 -0.87 -10.98
C LYS A 61 7.81 0.04 -10.72
N ILE A 62 8.04 1.34 -10.76
CA ILE A 62 7.07 2.36 -10.38
C ILE A 62 6.43 2.91 -11.65
N TRP A 63 5.15 2.65 -11.84
CA TRP A 63 4.34 3.10 -12.96
C TRP A 63 3.61 4.40 -12.60
N TYR A 64 3.64 5.37 -13.51
CA TYR A 64 3.06 6.70 -13.28
C TYR A 64 2.57 7.36 -14.58
N ASP A 65 1.75 8.39 -14.42
CA ASP A 65 1.35 9.32 -15.48
C ASP A 65 1.74 10.74 -15.06
N THR A 66 2.02 11.61 -16.03
CA THR A 66 2.26 13.04 -15.83
C THR A 66 1.07 13.89 -16.28
N THR A 67 0.03 13.24 -16.82
CA THR A 67 -1.17 13.88 -17.34
C THR A 67 -2.44 13.13 -16.92
N GLY A 68 -3.60 13.79 -17.02
CA GLY A 68 -4.88 13.14 -16.78
C GLY A 68 -5.19 12.86 -15.30
N TYR A 69 -6.10 11.92 -15.06
CA TYR A 69 -6.68 11.67 -13.74
C TYR A 69 -5.69 11.09 -12.71
N ASN A 70 -4.73 10.30 -13.17
CA ASN A 70 -3.70 9.66 -12.34
C ASN A 70 -2.37 10.43 -12.38
N SER A 71 -2.37 11.69 -12.84
CA SER A 71 -1.14 12.48 -12.91
C SER A 71 -0.53 12.64 -11.54
N VAL A 72 0.77 12.38 -11.42
CA VAL A 72 1.52 12.70 -10.20
C VAL A 72 1.74 14.20 -10.06
N PHE A 73 2.10 14.63 -8.85
CA PHE A 73 2.54 16.00 -8.63
C PHE A 73 3.71 16.34 -9.57
N PRO A 74 3.63 17.39 -10.40
CA PRO A 74 4.58 17.64 -11.49
C PRO A 74 5.86 18.36 -11.07
N GLY A 75 6.12 18.50 -9.76
CA GLY A 75 7.36 19.09 -9.28
C GLY A 75 8.56 18.26 -9.70
N ASP A 76 9.58 18.94 -10.21
CA ASP A 76 10.87 18.42 -10.67
C ASP A 76 11.87 19.55 -10.38
N ILE A 77 12.58 19.46 -9.25
CA ILE A 77 13.40 20.56 -8.73
C ILE A 77 14.78 20.59 -9.39
N ASP A 78 15.30 19.44 -9.83
CA ASP A 78 16.62 19.31 -10.44
C ASP A 78 16.59 19.22 -11.98
N ASP A 79 15.41 19.34 -12.58
CA ASP A 79 15.14 19.40 -14.02
C ASP A 79 15.63 18.14 -14.77
N ASP A 80 15.56 16.96 -14.14
CA ASP A 80 16.01 15.69 -14.72
C ASP A 80 14.92 14.98 -15.57
N ASN A 81 13.73 15.60 -15.65
CA ASN A 81 12.53 15.11 -16.32
C ASN A 81 11.82 13.93 -15.64
N ILE A 82 12.12 13.68 -14.37
CA ILE A 82 11.41 12.74 -13.51
C ILE A 82 10.79 13.56 -12.36
N PRO A 83 9.47 13.46 -12.12
CA PRO A 83 8.89 14.20 -11.01
C PRO A 83 9.49 13.77 -9.66
N ASP A 84 9.82 14.72 -8.78
CA ASP A 84 10.43 14.50 -7.46
C ASP A 84 9.62 13.49 -6.62
N TYR A 85 8.31 13.43 -6.86
CA TYR A 85 7.40 12.49 -6.20
C TYR A 85 7.71 11.02 -6.55
N ILE A 86 8.10 10.76 -7.80
CA ILE A 86 8.52 9.42 -8.27
C ILE A 86 9.82 9.03 -7.60
N GLU A 87 10.80 9.93 -7.59
CA GLU A 87 12.12 9.68 -6.99
C GLU A 87 12.02 9.46 -5.48
N SER A 88 11.24 10.30 -4.79
CA SER A 88 10.98 10.14 -3.36
C SER A 88 10.30 8.80 -3.07
N THR A 89 9.32 8.41 -3.89
CA THR A 89 8.67 7.10 -3.78
C THR A 89 9.69 5.96 -3.92
N ALA A 90 10.58 6.03 -4.91
CA ALA A 90 11.65 5.05 -5.11
C ALA A 90 12.56 4.92 -3.89
N VAL A 91 13.02 6.06 -3.32
CA VAL A 91 13.87 6.08 -2.13
C VAL A 91 13.19 5.40 -0.94
N TYR A 92 11.92 5.72 -0.68
CA TYR A 92 11.22 5.13 0.47
C TYR A 92 10.86 3.66 0.28
N LEU A 93 10.55 3.22 -0.94
CA LEU A 93 10.30 1.81 -1.24
C LEU A 93 11.55 0.96 -0.98
N GLU A 94 12.69 1.39 -1.49
CA GLU A 94 13.97 0.70 -1.26
C GLU A 94 14.39 0.74 0.22
N HIS A 95 14.12 1.86 0.90
CA HIS A 95 14.35 1.95 2.35
C HIS A 95 13.52 0.91 3.13
N VAL A 96 12.24 0.77 2.79
CA VAL A 96 11.35 -0.23 3.42
C VAL A 96 11.80 -1.65 3.08
N TRP A 97 12.26 -1.91 1.86
CA TRP A 97 12.84 -3.20 1.49
C TRP A 97 14.04 -3.55 2.37
N GLY A 98 15.00 -2.63 2.52
CA GLY A 98 16.18 -2.83 3.37
C GLY A 98 15.84 -3.09 4.84
N ILE A 99 14.73 -2.55 5.34
CA ILE A 99 14.24 -2.87 6.68
C ILE A 99 13.60 -4.27 6.71
N LEU A 100 12.61 -4.53 5.85
CA LEU A 100 11.78 -5.74 5.94
C LEU A 100 12.54 -6.99 5.51
N MET A 101 13.23 -6.93 4.37
CA MET A 101 13.88 -8.08 3.76
C MET A 101 15.31 -8.21 4.27
N ASP A 102 16.10 -7.14 4.23
CA ASP A 102 17.52 -7.26 4.58
C ASP A 102 17.76 -7.29 6.08
N SER A 103 17.05 -6.46 6.85
CA SER A 103 17.26 -6.38 8.31
C SER A 103 16.42 -7.40 9.07
N LEU A 104 15.12 -7.49 8.78
CA LEU A 104 14.19 -8.38 9.49
C LEU A 104 14.09 -9.78 8.87
N LYS A 105 14.70 -10.02 7.71
CA LYS A 105 14.71 -11.32 7.02
C LYS A 105 13.31 -11.86 6.72
N TYR A 106 12.37 -10.96 6.43
CA TYR A 106 11.08 -11.37 5.89
C TYR A 106 11.27 -11.99 4.51
N ARG A 107 10.28 -12.80 4.12
CA ARG A 107 10.30 -13.41 2.80
C ARG A 107 10.00 -12.33 1.75
N GLU A 108 10.82 -12.31 0.71
CA GLU A 108 10.61 -11.47 -0.46
C GLU A 108 9.24 -11.72 -1.09
N PRO A 109 8.62 -10.70 -1.70
CA PRO A 109 7.42 -10.87 -2.50
C PRO A 109 7.64 -11.85 -3.64
N ILE A 110 6.58 -12.51 -4.06
CA ILE A 110 6.63 -13.35 -5.26
C ILE A 110 6.81 -12.42 -6.47
N PRO A 111 7.80 -12.66 -7.36
CA PRO A 111 8.03 -11.82 -8.53
C PRO A 111 6.77 -11.61 -9.37
N ASP A 112 6.56 -10.41 -9.91
CA ASP A 112 5.34 -10.07 -10.66
C ASP A 112 5.17 -10.91 -11.93
N SER A 113 6.28 -11.29 -12.58
CA SER A 113 6.32 -12.22 -13.70
C SER A 113 5.84 -13.65 -13.36
N THR A 114 5.72 -14.00 -12.08
CA THR A 114 5.40 -15.37 -11.65
C THR A 114 4.05 -15.84 -12.17
N GLY A 115 4.09 -16.93 -12.92
CA GLY A 115 2.91 -17.58 -13.49
C GLY A 115 2.43 -16.94 -14.79
N PHE A 116 3.10 -15.93 -15.32
CA PHE A 116 2.86 -15.41 -16.66
C PHE A 116 3.87 -16.00 -17.65
N THR A 117 3.42 -16.36 -18.84
CA THR A 117 4.28 -16.93 -19.90
C THR A 117 4.82 -15.88 -20.85
N ASP A 118 4.20 -14.71 -20.86
CA ASP A 118 4.61 -13.56 -21.64
C ASP A 118 5.51 -12.67 -20.78
N PRO A 119 6.78 -12.47 -21.18
CA PRO A 119 7.73 -11.68 -20.42
C PRO A 119 7.37 -10.18 -20.39
N ASP A 120 6.46 -9.70 -21.25
CA ASP A 120 6.04 -8.29 -21.26
C ASP A 120 4.75 -8.06 -20.45
N SER A 121 4.13 -9.14 -19.94
CA SER A 121 2.95 -9.04 -19.09
C SER A 121 3.30 -8.46 -17.72
N PHE A 122 2.52 -7.45 -17.28
CA PHE A 122 2.52 -6.91 -15.90
C PHE A 122 3.90 -6.52 -15.39
N GLY A 123 4.40 -5.33 -15.77
CA GLY A 123 5.73 -4.91 -15.32
C GLY A 123 6.83 -5.42 -16.22
N GLY A 124 6.70 -6.65 -16.71
CA GLY A 124 7.59 -7.28 -17.68
C GLY A 124 8.95 -7.70 -17.12
N ASP A 125 9.09 -7.74 -15.78
CA ASP A 125 10.27 -8.24 -15.10
C ASP A 125 9.93 -8.79 -13.71
N GLU A 126 10.95 -9.12 -12.92
CA GLU A 126 10.80 -9.77 -11.61
C GLU A 126 10.53 -8.80 -10.45
N ARG A 127 10.60 -7.48 -10.70
CA ARG A 127 10.42 -6.46 -9.67
C ARG A 127 8.95 -6.35 -9.28
N VAL A 128 8.71 -5.81 -8.09
CA VAL A 128 7.36 -5.54 -7.60
C VAL A 128 6.80 -4.31 -8.32
N ASP A 129 5.65 -4.48 -8.98
CA ASP A 129 4.97 -3.35 -9.61
C ASP A 129 4.31 -2.44 -8.56
N VAL A 130 4.56 -1.14 -8.69
CA VAL A 130 3.93 -0.08 -7.90
C VAL A 130 3.25 0.90 -8.84
N TYR A 131 1.94 1.07 -8.74
CA TYR A 131 1.18 1.99 -9.57
C TYR A 131 0.81 3.25 -8.77
N LEU A 132 1.22 4.41 -9.26
CA LEU A 132 0.79 5.69 -8.72
C LEU A 132 -0.51 6.12 -9.39
N VAL A 133 -1.60 6.04 -8.64
CA VAL A 133 -2.96 6.29 -9.14
C VAL A 133 -3.76 7.12 -8.15
N LYS A 134 -4.80 7.78 -8.63
CA LYS A 134 -5.73 8.45 -7.73
C LYS A 134 -6.53 7.37 -6.98
N LEU A 135 -6.31 7.28 -5.67
CA LEU A 135 -7.08 6.39 -4.80
C LEU A 135 -8.31 7.12 -4.24
N SER A 136 -9.29 6.34 -3.78
CA SER A 136 -10.46 6.87 -3.08
C SER A 136 -10.06 7.65 -1.82
N ASP A 137 -10.90 8.60 -1.42
CA ASP A 137 -10.70 9.39 -0.21
C ASP A 137 -10.43 8.49 1.02
N GLY A 138 -9.46 8.86 1.82
CA GLY A 138 -8.94 8.13 2.98
C GLY A 138 -7.90 7.06 2.64
N MET A 139 -7.57 6.83 1.37
CA MET A 139 -6.61 5.81 0.95
C MET A 139 -5.26 6.41 0.51
N TYR A 140 -4.20 5.91 1.13
CA TYR A 140 -2.82 6.29 0.80
C TYR A 140 -2.06 5.20 0.03
N GLY A 141 -2.45 3.94 0.24
CA GLY A 141 -1.91 2.82 -0.50
C GLY A 141 -2.72 1.54 -0.28
N MET A 142 -2.48 0.56 -1.13
CA MET A 142 -3.12 -0.75 -1.13
C MET A 142 -2.22 -1.78 -1.80
N THR A 143 -2.25 -3.03 -1.32
CA THR A 143 -1.64 -4.16 -2.01
C THR A 143 -2.74 -5.08 -2.51
N TYR A 144 -2.72 -5.39 -3.80
CA TYR A 144 -3.73 -6.20 -4.45
C TYR A 144 -3.15 -7.55 -4.88
N PRO A 145 -3.87 -8.67 -4.68
CA PRO A 145 -3.46 -9.94 -5.27
C PRO A 145 -3.55 -9.84 -6.80
N ARG A 146 -2.51 -10.33 -7.48
CA ARG A 146 -2.44 -10.37 -8.94
C ARG A 146 -2.75 -11.76 -9.47
N LYS A 147 -1.92 -12.73 -9.11
CA LYS A 147 -2.09 -14.12 -9.54
C LYS A 147 -2.08 -15.03 -8.35
N ILE A 148 -3.20 -15.71 -8.12
CA ILE A 148 -3.35 -16.69 -7.06
C ILE A 148 -2.94 -18.07 -7.57
N PHE A 149 -2.16 -18.78 -6.77
CA PHE A 149 -1.68 -20.12 -7.08
C PHE A 149 -1.72 -21.00 -5.84
N THR A 150 -1.99 -22.29 -6.07
CA THR A 150 -2.05 -23.30 -5.02
C THR A 150 -0.70 -24.01 -4.93
N VAL A 151 -0.04 -23.93 -3.77
CA VAL A 151 1.19 -24.65 -3.48
C VAL A 151 0.93 -25.63 -2.35
N GLY A 152 0.78 -26.91 -2.71
CA GLY A 152 0.40 -27.96 -1.76
C GLY A 152 -0.98 -27.70 -1.17
N ARG A 153 -1.04 -27.45 0.14
CA ARG A 153 -2.29 -27.14 0.88
C ARG A 153 -2.50 -25.63 1.13
N SER A 154 -1.63 -24.77 0.58
CA SER A 154 -1.68 -23.33 0.81
C SER A 154 -1.94 -22.57 -0.48
N GLN A 155 -2.78 -21.54 -0.41
CA GLN A 155 -2.87 -20.54 -1.47
C GLN A 155 -1.80 -19.47 -1.25
N LYS A 156 -1.23 -19.00 -2.35
CA LYS A 156 -0.26 -17.91 -2.42
C LYS A 156 -0.67 -16.98 -3.54
N ALA A 157 -0.20 -15.73 -3.51
CA ALA A 157 -0.40 -14.81 -4.61
C ALA A 157 0.83 -13.97 -4.88
N SER A 158 1.13 -13.71 -6.15
CA SER A 158 1.86 -12.50 -6.52
C SER A 158 0.95 -11.29 -6.29
N ALA A 159 1.52 -10.11 -6.16
CA ALA A 159 0.77 -8.92 -5.80
C ALA A 159 1.42 -7.68 -6.39
N TYR A 160 0.61 -6.64 -6.60
CA TYR A 160 1.11 -5.31 -6.92
C TYR A 160 0.65 -4.31 -5.88
N ILE A 161 1.31 -3.17 -5.85
CA ILE A 161 1.01 -2.08 -4.92
C ILE A 161 0.39 -0.92 -5.70
N SER A 162 -0.60 -0.28 -5.13
CA SER A 162 -1.04 1.05 -5.56
C SER A 162 -0.77 2.04 -4.44
N ILE A 163 -0.23 3.20 -4.80
CA ILE A 163 0.00 4.33 -3.89
C ILE A 163 -0.71 5.54 -4.50
N ASN A 164 -1.24 6.42 -3.66
CA ASN A 164 -1.90 7.62 -4.15
C ASN A 164 -0.92 8.47 -5.00
N CYS A 165 -1.35 8.93 -6.17
CA CYS A 165 -0.51 9.69 -7.09
C CYS A 165 -0.19 11.12 -6.60
N ASP A 166 -0.94 11.62 -5.62
CA ASP A 166 -0.72 12.94 -5.03
C ASP A 166 -1.11 12.95 -3.55
N LEU A 167 -0.12 13.18 -2.69
CA LEU A 167 -0.28 13.35 -1.24
C LEU A 167 -0.10 14.81 -0.79
N THR A 168 0.13 15.73 -1.73
CA THR A 168 0.31 17.16 -1.44
C THR A 168 -1.03 17.84 -1.19
N SER A 169 -2.11 17.33 -1.80
CA SER A 169 -3.47 17.71 -1.45
C SER A 169 -3.93 16.90 -0.22
N ILE A 170 -3.68 17.42 0.99
CA ILE A 170 -4.39 16.91 2.17
C ILE A 170 -5.88 17.14 1.89
N GLU A 171 -6.66 16.05 1.94
CA GLU A 171 -8.10 16.03 1.64
C GLU A 171 -8.82 17.23 2.27
N ARG A 172 -9.55 17.98 1.44
CA ARG A 172 -10.40 19.10 1.89
C ARG A 172 -11.75 18.59 2.36
#